data_AF-A0A3N5T4C3-F1
#
_entry.id   AF-A0A3N5T4C3-F1
#
_cell.length_a   1.000
_cell.length_b   1.000
_cell.length_c   1.000
_cell.angle_alpha   90.00
_cell.angle_beta   90.00
_cell.angle_gamma   90.00
#
_symmetry.space_group_name_H-M   'P 1'
#
loop_
_entity.id
_entity.type
_entity.pdbx_description
1 polymer ?
#
loop_
_entity_poly.entity_id
_entity_poly.type
_entity_poly.pdbx_seq_one_letter_code
_entity_poly.pdbx_strand_id
1 'polypeptide(L)'
;ENACTGVHGANRLASVSLLEGLVWGLRSASYIAKNLPEVSARINDKIPEWIFPHEEEDFDPVLILQDLVQVRTTMWNYAGIVRNKNRLSRALSDLNYLSHGIEKFYRQARISRRIIELRNCVLTASIIVRAAQANRTSCGCHFIEA
;
A
#
# COMPACT_ATOMS: atom_id res chain seq x y z
N GLU A 1 -12.52 -2.39 -3.68
CA GLU A 1 -11.39 -3.09 -3.05
C GLU A 1 -10.45 -2.15 -2.29
N ASN A 2 -10.14 -0.94 -2.78
CA ASN A 2 -9.30 0.03 -2.04
C ASN A 2 -9.91 0.55 -0.73
N ALA A 3 -11.23 0.58 -0.61
CA ALA A 3 -11.91 1.01 0.61
C ALA A 3 -12.10 -0.17 1.59
N CYS A 4 -12.02 0.11 2.89
CA CYS A 4 -12.39 -0.83 3.96
C CYS A 4 -13.82 -0.55 4.45
N THR A 5 -14.82 -1.04 3.70
CA THR A 5 -16.25 -0.81 3.98
C THR A 5 -16.78 -1.61 5.17
N GLY A 6 -15.99 -2.57 5.67
CA GLY A 6 -16.36 -3.51 6.72
C GLY A 6 -17.13 -4.75 6.25
N VAL A 7 -17.68 -4.75 5.02
CA VAL A 7 -18.55 -5.82 4.50
C VAL A 7 -17.87 -7.20 4.48
N HIS A 8 -16.55 -7.25 4.25
CA HIS A 8 -15.80 -8.53 4.17
C HIS A 8 -15.26 -9.02 5.52
N GLY A 9 -15.29 -8.19 6.56
CA GLY A 9 -14.61 -8.50 7.82
C GLY A 9 -13.18 -8.99 7.61
N ALA A 10 -12.83 -10.12 8.23
CA ALA A 10 -11.52 -10.76 8.11
C ALA A 10 -11.43 -11.84 7.01
N ASN A 11 -12.54 -12.16 6.33
CA ASN A 11 -12.57 -13.14 5.24
C ASN A 11 -13.66 -12.80 4.22
N ARG A 12 -13.22 -12.48 3.00
CA ARG A 12 -14.10 -12.14 1.90
C ARG A 12 -14.82 -13.38 1.37
N LEU A 13 -16.13 -13.31 1.18
CA LEU A 13 -16.84 -14.32 0.40
C LEU A 13 -16.47 -14.22 -1.10
N ALA A 14 -16.52 -15.34 -1.81
CA ALA A 14 -16.30 -15.34 -3.25
C ALA A 14 -17.41 -14.54 -3.98
N SER A 15 -17.07 -13.96 -5.13
CA SER A 15 -18.02 -13.32 -6.07
C SER A 15 -18.76 -12.07 -5.58
N VAL A 16 -18.46 -11.53 -4.39
CA VAL A 16 -19.09 -10.27 -3.91
C VAL A 16 -18.36 -8.99 -4.33
N SER A 17 -17.20 -9.08 -4.97
CA SER A 17 -16.34 -7.91 -5.27
C SER A 17 -16.90 -6.95 -6.29
N LEU A 18 -17.39 -7.49 -7.40
CA LEU A 18 -17.93 -6.67 -8.47
C LEU A 18 -19.22 -6.00 -8.00
N LEU A 19 -20.07 -6.75 -7.28
CA LEU A 19 -21.29 -6.20 -6.69
C LEU A 19 -20.99 -5.11 -5.66
N GLU A 20 -20.00 -5.32 -4.79
CA GLU A 20 -19.55 -4.30 -3.84
C GLU A 20 -19.09 -3.03 -4.57
N GLY A 21 -18.25 -3.17 -5.61
CA GLY A 21 -17.78 -2.04 -6.40
C GLY A 21 -18.93 -1.24 -7.01
N LEU A 22 -19.91 -1.93 -7.60
CA LEU A 22 -21.11 -1.29 -8.17
C LEU A 22 -21.93 -0.56 -7.09
N VAL A 23 -22.25 -1.23 -5.98
CA VAL A 23 -23.10 -0.68 -4.92
C VAL A 23 -22.45 0.54 -4.28
N TRP A 24 -21.18 0.46 -3.90
CA TRP A 24 -20.49 1.58 -3.27
C TRP A 24 -20.15 2.69 -4.26
N GLY A 25 -19.87 2.37 -5.52
CA GLY A 25 -19.70 3.38 -6.57
C GLY A 25 -20.95 4.25 -6.72
N LEU A 26 -22.12 3.63 -6.88
CA LEU A 26 -23.40 4.33 -7.02
C LEU A 26 -23.76 5.13 -5.76
N ARG A 27 -23.58 4.55 -4.57
CA ARG A 27 -23.86 5.23 -3.30
C ARG A 27 -22.92 6.43 -3.09
N SER A 28 -21.63 6.27 -3.38
CA SER A 28 -20.65 7.34 -3.22
C SER A 28 -20.95 8.48 -4.20
N ALA A 29 -21.21 8.17 -5.47
CA ALA A 29 -21.59 9.18 -6.47
C ALA A 29 -22.86 9.93 -6.06
N SER A 30 -23.89 9.23 -5.60
CA SER A 30 -25.15 9.83 -5.15
C SER A 30 -24.96 10.73 -3.92
N TYR A 31 -24.12 10.30 -2.97
CA TYR A 31 -23.80 11.08 -1.79
C TYR A 31 -23.01 12.34 -2.17
N ILE A 32 -21.97 12.20 -3.00
CA ILE A 32 -21.15 13.32 -3.46
C ILE A 32 -22.03 14.33 -4.20
N ALA A 33 -22.88 13.90 -5.15
CA ALA A 33 -23.75 14.81 -5.90
C ALA A 33 -24.69 15.63 -5.01
N LYS A 34 -25.12 15.09 -3.87
CA LYS A 34 -26.00 15.78 -2.90
C LYS A 34 -25.26 16.65 -1.90
N ASN A 35 -23.99 16.34 -1.62
CA ASN A 35 -23.22 16.92 -0.52
C ASN A 35 -21.91 17.56 -1.00
N LEU A 36 -21.76 17.81 -2.30
CA LEU A 36 -20.54 18.39 -2.84
C LEU A 36 -20.41 19.81 -2.28
N PRO A 37 -19.39 20.11 -1.47
CA PRO A 37 -19.20 21.46 -0.97
C PRO A 37 -18.77 22.37 -2.12
N GLU A 38 -19.11 23.65 -2.03
CA GLU A 38 -18.44 24.65 -2.87
C GLU A 38 -16.95 24.68 -2.52
N VAL A 39 -16.12 24.30 -3.49
CA VAL A 39 -14.67 24.36 -3.35
C VAL A 39 -14.23 25.74 -3.81
N SER A 40 -13.75 26.57 -2.87
CA SER A 40 -13.22 27.88 -3.22
C SER A 40 -12.03 27.74 -4.17
N ALA A 41 -11.97 28.57 -5.21
CA ALA A 41 -10.83 28.60 -6.14
C ALA A 41 -9.48 28.81 -5.42
N ARG A 42 -9.50 29.47 -4.25
CA ARG A 42 -8.33 29.71 -3.39
C ARG A 42 -7.65 28.43 -2.86
N ILE A 43 -8.32 27.27 -2.94
CA ILE A 43 -7.70 25.98 -2.59
C ILE A 43 -6.65 25.59 -3.63
N ASN A 44 -6.87 25.93 -4.91
CA ASN A 44 -5.90 25.62 -5.97
C ASN A 44 -4.57 26.33 -5.74
N ASP A 45 -4.61 27.58 -5.25
CA ASP A 45 -3.40 28.37 -4.92
C ASP A 45 -2.57 27.76 -3.78
N LYS A 46 -3.14 26.81 -3.01
CA LYS A 46 -2.45 26.13 -1.90
C LYS A 46 -1.83 24.79 -2.31
N ILE A 47 -2.09 24.30 -3.52
CA ILE A 47 -1.51 23.04 -4.00
C ILE A 47 -0.07 23.33 -4.42
N PRO A 48 0.94 22.78 -3.73
CA PRO A 48 2.33 23.04 -4.11
C PRO A 48 2.63 22.37 -5.46
N GLU A 49 3.46 23.05 -6.25
CA GLU A 49 4.05 22.46 -7.45
C GLU A 49 4.92 21.25 -7.08
N TRP A 50 5.05 20.35 -8.05
CA TRP A 50 5.94 19.21 -7.89
C TRP A 50 7.40 19.68 -7.75
N ILE A 51 8.10 19.17 -6.73
CA ILE A 51 9.51 19.47 -6.50
C ILE A 51 10.34 18.37 -7.15
N PHE A 52 11.00 18.70 -8.26
CA PHE A 52 11.91 17.78 -8.94
C PHE A 52 13.24 17.65 -8.17
N PRO A 53 13.92 16.49 -8.28
CA PRO A 53 15.31 16.36 -7.83
C PRO A 53 16.20 17.40 -8.51
N HIS A 54 17.24 17.90 -7.81
CA HIS A 54 18.21 18.81 -8.41
C HIS A 54 18.96 18.19 -9.59
N GLU A 55 19.28 16.90 -9.47
CA GLU A 55 19.87 16.08 -10.52
C GLU A 55 19.00 14.83 -10.64
N GLU A 56 18.31 14.68 -11.77
CA GLU A 56 17.53 13.48 -12.05
C GLU A 56 18.45 12.39 -12.57
N GLU A 57 18.58 11.31 -11.81
CA GLU A 57 19.25 10.10 -12.27
C GLU A 57 18.24 9.20 -12.98
N ASP A 58 18.60 8.75 -14.19
CA ASP A 58 17.87 7.69 -14.89
C ASP A 58 18.44 6.35 -14.46
N PHE A 59 17.75 5.70 -13.53
CA PHE A 59 18.21 4.45 -12.96
C PHE A 59 17.86 3.25 -13.82
N ASP A 60 18.73 2.24 -13.82
CA ASP A 60 18.47 0.96 -14.47
C ASP A 60 17.16 0.35 -13.92
N PRO A 61 16.15 0.09 -14.78
CA PRO A 61 14.90 -0.53 -14.37
C PRO A 61 15.06 -1.88 -13.67
N VAL A 62 16.18 -2.58 -13.88
CA VAL A 62 16.52 -3.84 -13.18
C VAL A 62 16.58 -3.62 -11.67
N LEU A 63 17.10 -2.49 -11.19
CA LEU A 63 17.17 -2.19 -9.75
C LEU A 63 15.78 -2.11 -9.12
N ILE A 64 14.84 -1.43 -9.79
CA ILE A 64 13.44 -1.31 -9.35
C ILE A 64 12.78 -2.70 -9.32
N LEU A 65 13.01 -3.51 -10.34
CA LEU A 65 12.46 -4.86 -10.43
C LEU A 65 13.03 -5.77 -9.32
N GLN A 66 14.33 -5.67 -9.04
CA GLN A 66 14.98 -6.43 -7.99
C GLN A 66 14.39 -6.09 -6.61
N ASP A 67 14.22 -4.81 -6.29
CA ASP A 67 13.60 -4.40 -5.03
C ASP A 67 12.13 -4.82 -4.93
N LEU A 68 11.38 -4.76 -6.03
CA LEU A 68 10.00 -5.26 -6.06
C LEU A 68 9.93 -6.78 -5.83
N VAL A 69 10.87 -7.54 -6.39
CA VAL A 69 10.99 -8.99 -6.12
C VAL A 69 11.33 -9.23 -4.65
N GLN A 70 12.23 -8.45 -4.05
CA GLN A 70 12.57 -8.56 -2.63
C GLN A 70 11.34 -8.31 -1.75
N VAL A 71 10.59 -7.21 -1.97
CA VAL A 71 9.36 -6.92 -1.21
C VAL A 71 8.36 -8.08 -1.31
N ARG A 72 8.11 -8.59 -2.52
CA ARG A 72 7.20 -9.73 -2.73
C ARG A 72 7.66 -10.99 -2.02
N THR A 73 8.96 -11.29 -2.08
CA THR A 73 9.54 -12.48 -1.45
C THR A 73 9.48 -12.40 0.06
N THR A 74 9.78 -11.24 0.65
CA THR A 74 9.63 -10.96 2.09
C THR A 74 8.18 -11.17 2.53
N MET A 75 7.21 -10.62 1.79
CA MET A 75 5.79 -10.80 2.11
C MET A 75 5.34 -12.26 2.00
N TRP A 76 5.75 -12.97 0.95
CA TRP A 76 5.41 -14.38 0.75
C TRP A 76 5.96 -15.28 1.87
N ASN A 77 7.24 -15.13 2.20
CA ASN A 77 7.93 -16.01 3.14
C ASN A 77 7.53 -15.77 4.61
N TYR A 78 7.19 -14.53 4.95
CA TYR A 78 7.06 -14.13 6.36
C TYR A 78 5.68 -13.60 6.75
N ALA A 79 4.90 -13.12 5.79
CA ALA A 79 3.56 -12.56 6.01
C ALA A 79 2.45 -13.28 5.20
N GLY A 80 2.75 -14.48 4.69
CA GLY A 80 1.85 -15.34 3.93
C GLY A 80 0.68 -15.92 4.74
N ILE A 81 0.31 -17.18 4.46
CA ILE A 81 -0.85 -17.85 5.07
C ILE A 81 -0.65 -18.05 6.57
N VAL A 82 0.50 -18.63 6.95
CA VAL A 82 0.86 -18.90 8.36
C VAL A 82 1.87 -17.87 8.83
N ARG A 83 1.52 -17.15 9.90
CA ARG A 83 2.33 -16.08 10.47
C ARG A 83 2.76 -16.46 11.87
N ASN A 84 3.95 -16.02 12.28
CA ASN A 84 4.38 -16.10 13.67
C ASN A 84 5.21 -14.86 14.02
N LYS A 85 5.41 -14.65 15.32
CA LYS A 85 6.07 -13.45 15.85
C LYS A 85 7.46 -13.24 15.25
N ASN A 86 8.26 -14.30 15.12
CA ASN A 86 9.64 -14.23 14.65
C ASN A 86 9.70 -13.86 13.15
N ARG A 87 8.87 -14.51 12.32
CA ARG A 87 8.78 -14.20 10.89
C ARG A 87 8.29 -12.78 10.64
N LEU A 88 7.24 -12.34 11.35
CA LEU A 88 6.73 -10.97 11.22
C LEU A 88 7.76 -9.93 11.67
N SER A 89 8.50 -10.19 12.75
CA SER A 89 9.59 -9.32 13.18
C SER A 89 10.70 -9.23 12.14
N ARG A 90 11.04 -10.36 11.50
CA ARG A 90 12.03 -10.40 10.42
C ARG A 90 11.56 -9.62 9.20
N ALA A 91 10.32 -9.85 8.75
CA ALA A 91 9.72 -9.10 7.66
C ALA A 91 9.76 -7.60 7.90
N LEU A 92 9.42 -7.15 9.12
CA LEU A 92 9.44 -5.73 9.44
C LEU A 92 10.84 -5.13 9.33
N SER A 93 11.87 -5.86 9.79
CA SER A 93 13.27 -5.43 9.66
C SER A 93 13.68 -5.31 8.19
N ASP A 94 13.39 -6.32 7.38
CA ASP A 94 13.75 -6.35 5.97
C ASP A 94 13.00 -5.26 5.17
N LEU A 95 11.71 -5.05 5.45
CA LEU A 95 10.91 -3.98 4.83
C LEU A 95 11.37 -2.58 5.24
N ASN A 96 11.78 -2.37 6.49
CA ASN A 96 12.33 -1.08 6.91
C ASN A 96 13.64 -0.76 6.18
N TYR A 97 14.51 -1.77 6.00
CA TYR A 97 15.75 -1.63 5.23
C TYR A 97 15.45 -1.28 3.77
N LEU A 98 14.57 -2.04 3.11
CA LEU A 98 14.12 -1.76 1.74
C LEU A 98 13.49 -0.38 1.62
N SER A 99 12.61 -0.01 2.55
CA SER A 99 11.93 1.29 2.55
C SER A 99 12.92 2.45 2.61
N HIS A 100 14.00 2.32 3.39
CA HIS A 100 15.03 3.35 3.47
C HIS A 100 15.78 3.51 2.14
N GLY A 101 16.19 2.38 1.52
CA GLY A 101 16.85 2.39 0.22
C GLY A 101 15.96 2.95 -0.89
N ILE A 102 14.71 2.48 -0.98
CA ILE A 102 13.73 2.91 -1.97
C ILE A 102 13.39 4.40 -1.83
N GLU A 103 13.25 4.91 -0.61
CA GLU A 103 12.96 6.34 -0.39
C GLU A 103 14.14 7.23 -0.79
N LYS A 104 15.38 6.80 -0.52
CA LYS A 104 16.58 7.51 -0.99
C LYS A 104 16.63 7.53 -2.51
N PHE A 105 16.46 6.36 -3.13
CA PHE A 105 16.44 6.21 -4.58
C PHE A 105 15.34 7.07 -5.22
N TYR A 106 14.12 7.06 -4.69
CA TYR A 106 13.00 7.88 -5.16
C TYR A 106 13.30 9.38 -5.14
N ARG A 107 14.05 9.87 -4.14
CA ARG A 107 14.40 11.30 -4.03
C ARG A 107 15.38 11.79 -5.09
N GLN A 108 16.09 10.87 -5.75
CA GLN A 108 17.09 11.17 -6.78
C GLN A 108 16.62 10.74 -8.18
N ALA A 109 15.63 9.84 -8.26
CA ALA A 109 15.17 9.26 -9.50
C ALA A 109 14.34 10.25 -10.32
N ARG A 110 14.55 10.20 -11.64
CA ARG A 110 13.54 10.70 -12.57
C ARG A 110 12.22 9.97 -12.33
N ILE A 111 11.14 10.73 -12.21
CA ILE A 111 9.84 10.15 -11.89
C ILE A 111 9.35 9.26 -13.02
N SER A 112 9.07 8.02 -12.63
CA SER A 112 8.40 7.05 -13.48
C SER A 112 7.32 6.34 -12.66
N ARG A 113 6.36 5.78 -13.38
CA ARG A 113 5.32 4.93 -12.78
C ARG A 113 5.92 3.82 -11.91
N ARG A 114 7.01 3.19 -12.39
CA ARG A 114 7.63 2.03 -11.72
C ARG A 114 8.18 2.36 -10.34
N ILE A 115 8.86 3.51 -10.18
CA ILE A 115 9.39 3.90 -8.87
C ILE A 115 8.27 4.31 -7.90
N ILE A 116 7.21 4.97 -8.39
CA ILE A 116 6.04 5.28 -7.57
C ILE A 116 5.35 4.00 -7.09
N GLU A 117 5.17 3.02 -7.99
CA GLU A 117 4.60 1.71 -7.66
C GLU A 117 5.46 0.99 -6.61
N LEU A 118 6.79 0.94 -6.79
CA LEU A 118 7.70 0.33 -5.82
C LEU A 118 7.61 0.98 -4.43
N ARG A 119 7.62 2.32 -4.38
CA ARG A 119 7.48 3.09 -3.14
C ARG A 119 6.15 2.80 -2.43
N ASN A 120 5.06 2.76 -3.17
CA ASN A 120 3.75 2.44 -2.61
C ASN A 120 3.65 0.98 -2.17
N CYS A 121 4.31 0.05 -2.88
CA CYS A 121 4.37 -1.36 -2.52
C CYS A 121 5.06 -1.58 -1.17
N VAL A 122 6.26 -1.00 -0.96
CA VAL A 122 6.98 -1.18 0.31
C VAL A 122 6.25 -0.52 1.49
N LEU A 123 5.60 0.63 1.26
CA LEU A 123 4.75 1.28 2.26
C LEU A 123 3.57 0.38 2.65
N THR A 124 2.83 -0.12 1.65
CA THR A 124 1.67 -0.98 1.88
C THR A 124 2.05 -2.28 2.58
N ALA A 125 3.15 -2.92 2.15
CA ALA A 125 3.71 -4.11 2.79
C ALA A 125 4.05 -3.85 4.26
N SER A 126 4.68 -2.71 4.56
CA SER A 126 5.04 -2.32 5.92
C SER A 126 3.82 -2.12 6.81
N ILE A 127 2.76 -1.50 6.30
CA ILE A 127 1.49 -1.33 7.02
C ILE A 127 0.86 -2.70 7.33
N ILE A 128 0.81 -3.60 6.34
CA ILE A 128 0.26 -4.95 6.51
C ILE A 128 1.03 -5.72 7.59
N VAL A 129 2.36 -5.72 7.55
CA VAL A 129 3.19 -6.46 8.52
C VAL A 129 3.05 -5.88 9.92
N ARG A 130 3.03 -4.55 10.08
CA ARG A 130 2.80 -3.90 11.38
C ARG A 130 1.44 -4.26 11.96
N ALA A 131 0.39 -4.22 11.14
CA ALA A 131 -0.96 -4.63 11.55
C ALA A 131 -1.01 -6.11 11.96
N ALA A 132 -0.38 -6.99 11.18
CA ALA A 132 -0.29 -8.42 11.50
C ALA A 132 0.49 -8.70 12.78
N GLN A 133 1.55 -7.94 13.06
CA GLN A 133 2.35 -8.07 14.29
C GLN A 133 1.58 -7.56 15.53
N ALA A 134 0.78 -6.51 15.37
CA ALA A 134 -0.06 -5.98 16.44
C ALA A 134 -1.25 -6.90 16.76
N ASN A 135 -1.80 -7.60 15.77
CA ASN A 135 -2.91 -8.51 15.94
C ASN A 135 -2.47 -9.93 16.34
N ARG A 136 -2.63 -10.26 17.63
CA ARG A 136 -2.25 -11.56 18.19
C ARG A 136 -3.36 -12.62 18.12
N THR A 137 -4.52 -12.29 17.56
CA THR A 137 -5.68 -13.18 17.53
C THR A 137 -5.92 -13.69 16.13
N SER A 138 -5.95 -15.02 15.96
CA SER A 138 -6.31 -15.63 14.68
C SER A 138 -7.78 -15.42 14.35
N CYS A 139 -8.08 -14.84 13.19
CA CYS A 139 -9.43 -14.58 12.68
C CYS A 139 -9.44 -14.50 11.15
N GLY A 140 -10.32 -15.26 10.49
CA GLY A 140 -10.45 -15.25 9.03
C GLY A 140 -9.13 -15.57 8.31
N CYS A 141 -8.71 -14.73 7.36
CA CYS A 141 -7.43 -14.85 6.64
C CYS A 141 -6.21 -14.42 7.47
N HIS A 142 -6.40 -14.07 8.74
CA HIS A 142 -5.30 -13.82 9.67
C HIS A 142 -5.10 -15.00 10.60
N PHE A 143 -4.07 -15.81 10.30
CA PHE A 143 -3.70 -16.96 11.12
C PHE A 143 -2.31 -16.76 11.72
N ILE A 144 -2.26 -16.76 13.06
CA ILE A 144 -1.05 -16.72 13.88
C ILE A 144 -0.84 -18.10 14.49
N GLU A 145 0.30 -18.71 14.16
CA GLU A 145 0.83 -19.90 14.82
C GLU A 145 1.38 -19.52 16.19
N ALA A 146 0.97 -20.28 17.21
CA ALA A 146 1.30 -20.05 18.62
C ALA A 146 2.76 -20.39 18.95
#